data_AF-A0A0A1I631-F1
#
_entry.id   AF-A0A0A1I631-F1
#
_cell.length_a   1.000
_cell.length_b   1.000
_cell.length_c   1.000
_cell.angle_alpha   90.00
_cell.angle_beta   90.00
_cell.angle_gamma   90.00
#
_symmetry.space_group_name_H-M   'P 1'
#
loop_
_entity.id
_entity.type
_entity.pdbx_description
1 polymer ?
#
loop_
_entity_poly.entity_id
_entity_poly.type
_entity_poly.pdbx_seq_one_letter_code
_entity_poly.pdbx_strand_id
1 'polypeptide(L)'
;EMHQYLDSDGSGTSETCVNATIGAERLKAATAWLKENGKLGTLGETAGAANEVCKTAIQGELQYLKDNSDVWTGWLWWAAGP
;
A
#
# COMPACT_ATOMS: atom_id res chain seq x y z
N GLU A 1 8.33 4.76 -8.37
CA GLU A 1 7.91 3.40 -7.99
C GLU A 1 8.30 3.23 -6.52
N MET A 2 7.44 2.61 -5.71
CA MET A 2 7.62 2.37 -4.27
C MET A 2 6.97 1.03 -3.90
N HIS A 3 7.48 0.35 -2.87
CA HIS A 3 6.91 -0.88 -2.32
C HIS A 3 6.35 -0.64 -0.92
N GLN A 4 5.29 -1.35 -0.54
CA GLN A 4 4.73 -1.26 0.80
C GLN A 4 4.14 -2.59 1.27
N TYR A 5 4.65 -3.12 2.39
CA TYR A 5 4.01 -4.21 3.12
C TYR A 5 3.39 -3.71 4.41
N LEU A 6 2.53 -4.52 5.03
CA LEU A 6 1.63 -4.09 6.10
C LEU A 6 1.97 -4.66 7.49
N ASP A 7 3.01 -5.49 7.57
CA ASP A 7 3.54 -6.05 8.81
C ASP A 7 4.42 -5.06 9.59
N SER A 8 4.80 -5.42 10.81
CA SER A 8 5.40 -4.50 11.80
C SER A 8 6.63 -3.74 11.30
N ASP A 9 7.50 -4.40 10.55
CA ASP A 9 8.72 -3.82 9.98
C ASP A 9 8.59 -3.47 8.48
N GLY A 10 7.44 -3.76 7.87
CA GLY A 10 7.21 -3.53 6.45
C GLY A 10 8.04 -4.45 5.55
N SER A 11 8.51 -5.60 6.05
CA SER A 11 9.30 -6.56 5.28
C SER A 11 8.45 -7.48 4.40
N GLY A 12 7.16 -7.65 4.70
CA GLY A 12 6.28 -8.58 4.00
C GLY A 12 6.52 -10.04 4.36
N THR A 13 7.15 -10.33 5.50
CA THR A 13 7.51 -11.69 5.92
C THR A 13 6.58 -12.28 6.98
N SER A 14 5.71 -11.45 7.57
CA SER A 14 4.74 -11.85 8.59
C SER A 14 3.31 -11.88 8.06
N GLU A 15 2.51 -12.83 8.54
CA GLU A 15 1.08 -12.91 8.26
C GLU A 15 0.24 -11.88 9.04
N THR A 16 0.87 -11.11 9.93
CA THR A 16 0.17 -10.13 10.78
C THR A 16 0.35 -8.72 10.23
N CYS A 17 -0.74 -8.10 9.79
CA CYS A 17 -0.78 -6.67 9.53
C CYS A 17 -0.90 -5.88 10.84
N VAL A 18 -0.23 -4.73 10.96
CA VAL A 18 -0.16 -3.94 12.20
C VAL A 18 -1.55 -3.59 12.74
N ASN A 19 -2.45 -3.12 11.87
CA ASN A 19 -3.85 -2.82 12.16
C ASN A 19 -4.64 -2.70 10.85
N ALA A 20 -5.94 -2.39 10.94
CA ALA A 20 -6.84 -2.30 9.78
C ALA A 20 -6.68 -1.03 8.92
N THR A 21 -5.88 -0.04 9.33
CA THR A 21 -5.68 1.26 8.63
C THR A 21 -4.25 1.46 8.13
N ILE A 22 -3.34 0.54 8.45
CA ILE A 22 -1.89 0.73 8.30
C ILE A 22 -1.45 1.01 6.85
N GLY A 23 -2.11 0.40 5.86
CA GLY A 23 -1.76 0.61 4.45
C GLY A 23 -1.93 2.06 4.01
N ALA A 24 -3.11 2.64 4.25
CA ALA A 24 -3.35 4.06 3.96
C ALA A 24 -2.45 4.98 4.79
N GLU A 25 -2.20 4.66 6.06
CA GLU A 25 -1.34 5.47 6.93
C GLU A 25 0.10 5.56 6.41
N ARG A 26 0.69 4.46 5.96
CA ARG A 26 2.06 4.41 5.46
C ARG A 26 2.24 5.17 4.14
N LEU A 27 1.19 5.31 3.33
CA LEU A 27 1.26 6.02 2.05
C LEU A 27 1.05 7.54 2.14
N LYS A 28 0.61 8.09 3.27
CA LYS A 28 0.30 9.52 3.41
C LYS A 28 1.49 10.43 3.09
N ALA A 29 2.66 10.13 3.66
CA ALA A 29 3.85 10.95 3.47
C ALA A 29 4.35 10.91 2.01
N ALA A 30 4.38 9.73 1.40
CA ALA A 30 4.74 9.57 -0.01
C ALA A 30 3.76 10.31 -0.93
N THR A 31 2.45 10.22 -0.65
CA THR A 31 1.42 10.90 -1.43
C THR A 31 1.56 12.41 -1.37
N ALA A 32 1.80 12.96 -0.17
CA ALA A 32 2.04 14.39 0.01
C ALA A 32 3.28 14.84 -0.79
N TRP A 33 4.37 14.06 -0.73
CA TRP A 33 5.59 14.36 -1.47
C TRP A 33 5.37 14.33 -2.99
N LEU A 34 4.64 13.34 -3.51
CA LEU A 34 4.31 13.25 -4.94
C LEU A 34 3.53 14.49 -5.40
N LYS A 35 2.53 14.93 -4.62
CA LYS A 35 1.72 16.12 -4.91
C LYS A 35 2.55 17.40 -4.90
N GLU A 36 3.35 17.59 -3.86
CA GLU A 36 4.23 18.77 -3.72
C GLU A 36 5.23 18.90 -4.87
N ASN A 37 5.73 17.76 -5.37
CA ASN A 37 6.80 17.73 -6.36
C ASN A 37 6.30 17.49 -7.80
N GLY A 38 4.98 17.46 -8.01
CA GLY A 38 4.38 17.20 -9.33
C GLY A 38 4.85 15.89 -9.94
N LYS A 39 4.97 14.83 -9.12
CA LYS A 39 5.45 13.51 -9.53
C LYS A 39 4.31 12.49 -9.52
N LEU A 40 4.49 11.45 -10.32
CA LEU A 40 3.61 10.30 -10.36
C LEU A 40 4.29 9.11 -9.67
N GLY A 41 3.48 8.32 -8.95
CA GLY A 41 3.87 7.09 -8.29
C GLY A 41 3.10 5.88 -8.83
N THR A 42 3.69 4.72 -8.62
CA THR A 42 3.06 3.40 -8.77
C THR A 42 3.52 2.59 -7.57
N LEU A 43 2.60 1.89 -6.91
CA LEU A 43 2.94 0.96 -5.83
C LEU A 43 3.31 -0.39 -6.43
N GLY A 44 4.59 -0.62 -6.71
CA GLY A 44 5.05 -1.78 -7.49
C GLY A 44 4.94 -3.11 -6.76
N GLU A 45 4.87 -3.07 -5.43
CA GLU A 45 4.61 -4.24 -4.59
C GLU A 45 3.76 -3.86 -3.39
N THR A 46 2.70 -4.64 -3.14
CA THR A 46 1.98 -4.70 -1.88
C THR A 46 1.39 -6.09 -1.67
N ALA A 47 1.24 -6.49 -0.41
CA ALA A 47 0.65 -7.75 -0.02
C ALA A 47 0.08 -7.71 1.41
N GLY A 48 -0.82 -8.66 1.70
CA GLY A 48 -1.33 -8.94 3.04
C GLY A 48 -1.85 -10.37 3.12
N ALA A 49 -1.76 -10.98 4.29
CA ALA A 49 -2.26 -12.34 4.49
C ALA A 49 -3.79 -12.43 4.41
N ALA A 50 -4.32 -13.63 4.20
CA ALA A 50 -5.74 -13.90 4.02
C ALA A 50 -6.56 -13.87 5.33
N ASN A 51 -6.42 -12.83 6.14
CA ASN A 51 -7.16 -12.59 7.38
C ASN A 51 -7.90 -11.25 7.35
N GLU A 52 -8.88 -11.07 8.24
CA GLU A 52 -9.80 -9.91 8.20
C GLU A 52 -9.11 -8.56 8.42
N VAL A 53 -8.07 -8.50 9.27
CA VAL A 53 -7.31 -7.26 9.51
C VAL A 53 -6.57 -6.86 8.25
N CYS A 54 -5.83 -7.79 7.63
CA CYS A 54 -5.07 -7.53 6.42
C CYS A 54 -5.97 -7.21 5.22
N LYS A 55 -7.11 -7.90 5.07
CA LYS A 55 -8.10 -7.56 4.02
C LYS A 55 -8.60 -6.13 4.17
N THR A 56 -8.96 -5.72 5.38
CA THR A 56 -9.42 -4.35 5.65
C THR A 56 -8.31 -3.34 5.37
N ALA A 57 -7.08 -3.64 5.77
CA ALA A 57 -5.93 -2.77 5.55
C ALA A 57 -5.60 -2.60 4.05
N ILE A 58 -5.62 -3.68 3.26
CA ILE A 58 -5.44 -3.64 1.80
C ILE A 58 -6.58 -2.86 1.14
N GLN A 59 -7.83 -3.09 1.53
CA GLN A 59 -8.97 -2.31 1.00
C GLN A 59 -8.79 -0.81 1.26
N GLY A 60 -8.38 -0.44 2.46
CA GLY A 60 -8.08 0.95 2.82
C GLY A 60 -6.90 1.53 2.02
N GLU A 61 -5.83 0.76 1.83
CA GLU A 61 -4.67 1.14 1.01
C GLU A 61 -5.08 1.43 -0.43
N LEU A 62 -5.77 0.50 -1.08
CA LEU A 62 -6.19 0.62 -2.47
C LEU A 62 -7.23 1.73 -2.68
N GLN A 63 -8.14 1.91 -1.72
CA GLN A 63 -9.07 3.04 -1.74
C GLN A 63 -8.32 4.38 -1.62
N TYR A 64 -7.32 4.47 -0.74
CA TYR A 64 -6.50 5.67 -0.59
C TYR A 64 -5.70 6.01 -1.86
N LEU A 65 -5.10 5.01 -2.52
CA LEU A 65 -4.45 5.18 -3.83
C LEU A 65 -5.44 5.71 -4.87
N LYS A 66 -6.64 5.12 -4.94
CA LYS A 66 -7.71 5.52 -5.87
C LYS A 66 -8.17 6.96 -5.62
N ASP A 67 -8.36 7.35 -4.36
CA ASP A 67 -8.78 8.71 -4.00
C ASP A 67 -7.69 9.76 -4.28
N ASN A 68 -6.43 9.32 -4.47
CA ASN A 68 -5.28 10.14 -4.84
C ASN A 68 -4.75 9.77 -6.23
N SER A 69 -5.64 9.39 -7.15
CA SER A 69 -5.29 9.02 -8.53
C SER A 69 -4.72 10.17 -9.37
N ASP A 70 -4.70 11.39 -8.83
CA ASP A 70 -3.97 12.53 -9.40
C ASP A 70 -2.45 12.31 -9.38
N VAL A 71 -1.94 11.51 -8.43
CA VAL A 71 -0.51 11.18 -8.30
C VAL A 71 -0.20 9.68 -8.29
N TRP A 72 -1.16 8.82 -7.96
CA TRP A 72 -0.97 7.36 -8.02
C TRP A 72 -1.58 6.76 -9.29
N THR A 73 -0.75 6.07 -10.06
CA THR A 73 -1.12 5.54 -11.38
C THR A 73 -1.53 4.06 -11.36
N GLY A 74 -1.31 3.36 -10.25
CA GLY A 74 -1.67 1.96 -10.09
C GLY A 74 -0.90 1.27 -8.97
N TRP A 75 -1.14 -0.04 -8.85
CA TRP A 75 -0.52 -0.93 -7.88
C TRP A 75 -0.36 -2.33 -8.47
N LEU A 76 0.58 -3.11 -7.95
CA LEU A 76 0.75 -4.52 -8.30
C LEU A 76 0.84 -5.38 -7.03
N TRP A 77 0.14 -6.51 -7.04
CA TRP A 77 0.17 -7.48 -5.95
C TRP A 77 1.47 -8.28 -5.98
N TRP A 78 2.12 -8.43 -4.83
CA TRP A 78 3.24 -9.34 -4.65
C TRP A 78 2.79 -10.61 -3.91
N ALA A 79 2.81 -11.79 -4.51
CA ALA A 79 3.11 -12.09 -5.91
C ALA A 79 2.18 -13.19 -6.40
N ALA A 80 2.27 -13.50 -7.69
CA ALA A 80 1.76 -14.75 -8.25
C ALA A 80 2.93 -15.72 -8.48
N GLY A 81 2.85 -16.57 -9.49
CA GLY A 81 3.86 -17.56 -9.86
C GLY A 81 3.19 -18.80 -10.47
N PRO A 82 3.89 -19.60 -11.27
CA PRO A 82 3.39 -20.87 -11.79
C PRO A 82 3.19 -21.93 -10.69
#